data_AF-A0A0D0BNT0-F1
#
_entry.id   AF-A0A0D0BNT0-F1
#
_cell.length_a   1.000
_cell.length_b   1.000
_cell.length_c   1.000
_cell.angle_alpha   90.00
_cell.angle_beta   90.00
_cell.angle_gamma   90.00
#
_symmetry.space_group_name_H-M   'P 1'
#
loop_
_entity.id
_entity.type
_entity.pdbx_description
1 polymer ?
#
loop_
_entity_poly.entity_id
_entity_poly.type
_entity_poly.pdbx_seq_one_letter_code
_entity_poly.pdbx_strand_id
1 'polypeptide(L)'
;LPPWHRLDLKVNCICAIQRNLSVEKGLVRNARRVRVTALHRRFIEVQLLNNLENHCIPRITFSFHPYRSSWTVNRKQFPLSLAYATTFNSCQSLTLSRTVLDLRTDPI
;
A
#
# COMPACT_ATOMS: atom_id res chain seq x y z
N LEU A 1 -5.16 6.71 -6.63
CA LEU A 1 -6.29 6.26 -5.80
C LEU A 1 -6.25 6.98 -4.47
N PRO A 2 -7.41 7.35 -3.91
CA PRO A 2 -7.49 7.84 -2.53
C PRO A 2 -7.01 6.74 -1.56
N PRO A 3 -6.38 7.11 -0.43
CA PRO A 3 -5.98 6.13 0.56
C PRO A 3 -7.22 5.63 1.31
N TRP A 4 -7.12 4.44 1.91
CA TRP A 4 -8.16 3.88 2.76
C TRP A 4 -8.60 4.86 3.85
N HIS A 5 -9.90 4.93 4.10
CA HIS A 5 -10.46 5.79 5.17
C HIS A 5 -9.96 5.37 6.55
N ARG A 6 -9.80 4.06 6.74
CA ARG A 6 -9.25 3.43 7.92
C ARG A 6 -8.16 2.46 7.47
N LEU A 7 -7.02 2.53 8.13
CA LEU A 7 -5.88 1.66 7.87
C LEU A 7 -5.56 0.93 9.17
N ASP A 8 -6.05 -0.29 9.29
CA ASP A 8 -5.79 -1.17 10.43
C ASP A 8 -4.59 -2.07 10.08
N LEU A 9 -3.54 -1.99 10.90
CA LEU A 9 -2.29 -2.72 10.70
C LEU A 9 -1.91 -3.44 11.98
N LYS A 10 -1.19 -4.57 11.83
CA LYS A 10 -0.62 -5.34 12.93
C LYS A 10 0.85 -5.60 12.66
N VAL A 11 1.65 -5.70 13.72
CA VAL A 11 3.04 -6.17 13.59
C VAL A 11 3.07 -7.51 12.85
N ASN A 12 4.05 -7.68 11.97
CA ASN A 12 4.26 -8.80 11.05
C ASN A 12 3.32 -8.88 9.84
N CYS A 13 2.37 -7.95 9.65
CA CYS A 13 1.52 -7.96 8.46
C CYS A 13 2.31 -7.57 7.20
N ILE A 14 1.89 -8.11 6.05
CA ILE A 14 2.47 -7.77 4.75
C ILE A 14 1.65 -6.65 4.09
N CYS A 15 2.35 -5.59 3.72
CA CYS A 15 1.77 -4.41 3.10
C CYS A 15 2.38 -4.12 1.74
N ALA A 16 1.61 -3.44 0.90
CA ALA A 16 2.07 -2.85 -0.36
C ALA A 16 2.20 -1.34 -0.19
N ILE A 17 3.22 -0.78 -0.82
CA ILE A 17 3.45 0.66 -0.86
C ILE A 17 2.50 1.31 -1.88
N GLN A 18 1.79 2.36 -1.46
CA GLN A 18 0.75 3.04 -2.26
C GLN A 18 1.26 4.26 -3.04
N ARG A 19 2.47 4.76 -2.74
CA ARG A 19 3.10 5.91 -3.41
C ARG A 19 4.61 5.70 -3.52
N ASN A 20 5.21 6.22 -4.59
CA ASN A 20 6.66 6.24 -4.71
C ASN A 20 7.23 7.16 -3.63
N LEU A 21 8.09 6.62 -2.77
CA LEU A 21 8.77 7.38 -1.71
C LEU A 21 10.23 7.60 -2.07
N SER A 22 10.91 6.56 -2.56
CA SER A 22 12.30 6.65 -3.03
C SER A 22 12.56 5.50 -3.98
N VAL A 23 12.95 5.82 -5.22
CA VAL A 23 13.32 4.82 -6.22
C VAL A 23 14.65 4.17 -5.85
N GLU A 24 15.62 4.97 -5.40
CA GLU A 24 16.95 4.51 -4.96
C GLU A 24 16.88 3.49 -3.83
N LYS A 25 16.03 3.73 -2.83
CA LYS A 25 15.81 2.82 -1.69
C LYS A 25 14.82 1.69 -2.00
N GLY A 26 14.34 1.60 -3.23
CA GLY A 26 13.37 0.58 -3.62
C GLY A 26 11.97 0.73 -3.02
N LEU A 27 11.65 1.86 -2.41
CA LEU A 27 10.33 2.19 -1.83
C LEU A 27 9.38 2.72 -2.92
N VAL A 28 9.07 1.84 -3.88
CA VAL A 28 8.28 2.15 -5.08
C VAL A 28 6.90 1.51 -4.98
N ARG A 29 5.88 2.20 -5.50
CA ARG A 29 4.50 1.73 -5.56
C ARG A 29 4.39 0.42 -6.34
N ASN A 30 3.48 -0.46 -5.92
CA ASN A 30 3.06 -1.72 -6.58
C ASN A 30 4.13 -2.81 -6.78
N ALA A 31 5.42 -2.49 -6.85
CA ALA A 31 6.47 -3.47 -7.13
C ALA A 31 6.99 -4.19 -5.86
N ARG A 32 6.85 -3.58 -4.67
CA ARG A 32 7.48 -4.09 -3.45
C ARG A 32 6.49 -4.28 -2.30
N ARG A 33 6.54 -5.48 -1.73
CA ARG A 33 5.87 -5.84 -0.48
C ARG A 33 6.84 -5.60 0.67
N VAL A 34 6.31 -5.06 1.76
CA VAL A 34 7.06 -4.79 2.98
C VAL A 34 6.36 -5.46 4.16
N ARG A 35 7.13 -5.91 5.14
CA ARG A 35 6.63 -6.44 6.41
C ARG A 35 6.65 -5.35 7.46
N VAL A 36 5.55 -5.16 8.18
CA VAL A 36 5.52 -4.23 9.32
C VAL A 36 6.31 -4.84 10.48
N THR A 37 7.34 -4.14 10.96
CA THR A 37 8.15 -4.56 12.12
C THR A 37 7.70 -3.87 13.40
N ALA A 38 7.36 -2.59 13.34
CA ALA A 38 6.86 -1.82 14.47
C ALA A 38 5.87 -0.72 14.04
N LEU A 39 4.92 -0.41 14.93
CA LEU A 39 3.90 0.62 14.72
C LEU A 39 4.12 1.76 15.71
N HIS A 40 4.39 2.96 15.19
CA HIS A 40 4.53 4.16 16.01
C HIS A 40 3.45 5.20 15.66
N ARG A 41 3.27 6.20 16.53
CA ARG A 41 2.28 7.26 16.31
C ARG A 41 2.56 8.11 15.07
N ARG A 42 3.84 8.27 14.70
CA ARG A 42 4.28 9.20 13.63
C ARG A 42 4.80 8.52 12.36
N PHE A 43 5.37 7.34 12.51
CA PHE A 43 5.95 6.54 11.43
C PHE A 43 5.64 5.07 11.66
N ILE A 44 5.80 4.26 10.61
CA ILE A 44 5.70 2.81 10.70
C ILE A 44 7.04 2.26 10.24
N GLU A 45 7.62 1.35 11.02
CA GLU A 45 8.81 0.63 10.60
C GLU A 45 8.40 -0.54 9.73
N VAL A 46 9.06 -0.65 8.59
CA VAL A 46 8.83 -1.73 7.64
C VAL A 46 10.15 -2.31 7.18
N GLN A 47 10.16 -3.62 6.97
CA GLN A 47 11.27 -4.35 6.37
C GLN A 47 10.91 -4.72 4.93
N LEU A 48 11.82 -4.46 3.99
CA LEU A 48 11.68 -4.97 2.63
C LEU A 48 11.89 -6.48 2.61
N LEU A 49 10.98 -7.20 1.95
CA LEU A 49 11.07 -8.66 1.86
C LEU A 49 12.29 -9.15 1.04
N ASN A 50 12.82 -8.33 0.13
CA ASN A 50 13.86 -8.77 -0.80
C ASN A 50 15.29 -8.61 -0.25
N ASN A 51 15.56 -7.51 0.46
CA ASN A 51 16.90 -7.16 0.94
C ASN A 51 16.98 -7.04 2.46
N LEU A 52 15.89 -7.33 3.19
CA LEU A 52 15.79 -7.29 4.65
C LEU A 52 16.13 -5.93 5.27
N GLU A 53 16.17 -4.87 4.46
CA GLU A 53 16.45 -3.51 4.90
C GLU A 53 15.23 -2.89 5.58
N ASN A 54 15.48 -2.18 6.67
CA ASN A 54 14.43 -1.51 7.44
C ASN A 54 14.31 -0.04 7.03
N HIS A 55 13.09 0.44 6.87
CA HIS A 55 12.80 1.84 6.63
C HIS A 55 11.64 2.34 7.49
N CYS A 56 11.66 3.63 7.77
CA CYS A 56 10.57 4.34 8.42
C CYS A 56 9.65 4.96 7.36
N ILE A 57 8.38 4.59 7.38
CA ILE A 57 7.35 5.11 6.49
C ILE A 57 6.57 6.21 7.23
N PRO A 58 6.71 7.49 6.83
CA PRO A 58 5.95 8.58 7.42
C PRO A 58 4.53 8.66 6.83
N ARG A 59 3.66 9.45 7.47
CA ARG A 59 2.38 9.85 6.87
C ARG A 59 2.62 10.91 5.78
N ILE A 60 2.02 10.72 4.62
CA ILE A 60 2.06 11.67 3.50
C ILE A 60 0.66 12.20 3.20
N THR A 61 0.58 13.33 2.49
CA THR A 61 -0.69 13.90 2.04
C THR A 61 -1.10 13.30 0.70
N PHE A 62 -2.32 12.77 0.64
CA PHE A 62 -2.98 12.32 -0.57
C PHE A 62 -3.98 13.38 -1.01
N SER A 63 -3.74 13.97 -2.17
CA SER A 63 -4.69 14.89 -2.81
C SER A 63 -5.48 14.13 -3.87
N PHE A 64 -6.81 14.24 -3.84
CA PHE A 64 -7.69 13.65 -4.85
C PHE A 64 -8.98 14.46 -5.00
N HIS A 65 -9.60 14.35 -6.18
CA HIS A 65 -10.88 14.98 -6.48
C HIS A 65 -11.98 13.94 -6.34
N PRO A 66 -12.97 14.14 -5.46
CA PRO A 66 -14.15 13.31 -5.43
C PRO A 66 -14.93 13.41 -6.75
N TYR A 67 -15.64 12.35 -7.11
CA TYR A 67 -16.44 12.32 -8.34
C TYR A 67 -17.45 13.47 -8.34
N ARG A 68 -17.55 14.21 -9.46
CA ARG A 68 -18.43 15.38 -9.63
C ARG A 68 -18.26 16.50 -8.60
N SER A 69 -17.04 16.70 -8.10
CA SER A 69 -16.73 17.77 -7.15
C SER A 69 -15.70 18.75 -7.73
N SER A 70 -15.89 20.05 -7.52
CA SER A 70 -14.94 21.11 -7.89
C SER A 70 -13.83 21.35 -6.85
N TRP A 71 -13.82 20.55 -5.78
CA TRP A 71 -12.95 20.75 -4.61
C TRP A 71 -11.93 19.60 -4.47
N THR A 72 -10.72 19.94 -4.03
CA THR A 72 -9.66 18.97 -3.75
C THR A 72 -9.70 18.51 -2.30
N VAL A 73 -9.75 17.21 -2.07
CA VAL A 73 -9.62 16.64 -0.73
C VAL A 73 -8.17 16.28 -0.45
N ASN A 74 -7.63 16.83 0.63
CA ASN A 74 -6.31 16.49 1.14
C ASN A 74 -6.45 15.56 2.37
N ARG A 75 -5.90 14.35 2.28
CA ARG A 75 -5.93 13.37 3.37
C ARG A 75 -4.52 12.95 3.75
N LYS A 76 -4.14 13.14 5.02
CA LYS A 76 -2.83 12.71 5.54
C LYS A 76 -2.91 11.27 6.07
N GLN A 77 -2.21 10.34 5.44
CA GLN A 77 -2.23 8.92 5.81
C GLN A 77 -0.90 8.24 5.50
N PHE A 78 -0.63 7.08 6.12
CA PHE A 78 0.48 6.24 5.71
C PHE A 78 0.25 5.67 4.30
N PRO A 79 1.25 5.69 3.42
CA PRO A 79 1.15 5.16 2.07
C PRO A 79 1.30 3.62 2.04
N LEU A 80 0.53 2.94 2.87
CA LEU A 80 0.52 1.48 2.98
C LEU A 80 -0.90 0.95 2.78
N SER A 81 -1.01 -0.26 2.22
CA SER A 81 -2.23 -1.07 2.22
C SER A 81 -1.87 -2.51 2.54
N LEU A 82 -2.80 -3.29 3.09
CA LEU A 82 -2.61 -4.74 3.19
C LEU A 82 -2.44 -5.35 1.78
N ALA A 83 -1.60 -6.39 1.68
CA ALA A 83 -1.23 -7.02 0.40
C ALA A 83 -1.64 -8.50 0.30
N TYR A 84 -2.55 -8.96 1.17
CA TYR A 84 -3.04 -10.35 1.17
C TYR A 84 -3.99 -10.66 0.01
N ALA A 85 -4.78 -9.67 -0.41
CA ALA A 85 -5.66 -9.75 -1.56
C ALA A 85 -5.51 -8.48 -2.39
N THR A 86 -5.73 -8.61 -3.69
CA THR A 86 -5.68 -7.50 -4.64
C THR A 86 -6.74 -7.72 -5.71
N THR A 87 -7.12 -6.65 -6.42
CA THR A 87 -8.07 -6.76 -7.54
C THR A 87 -7.35 -7.13 -8.82
N PHE A 88 -8.09 -7.71 -9.79
CA PHE A 88 -7.58 -8.08 -11.10
C PHE A 88 -6.83 -6.93 -11.79
N ASN A 89 -7.44 -5.74 -11.86
CA ASN A 89 -6.83 -4.56 -12.46
C ASN A 89 -5.55 -4.10 -11.73
N SER A 90 -5.46 -4.33 -10.43
CA SER A 90 -4.30 -3.92 -9.64
C SER A 90 -3.11 -4.88 -9.76
N CYS A 91 -3.35 -6.13 -10.19
CA CYS A 91 -2.29 -7.11 -10.45
C CYS A 91 -1.95 -7.31 -11.93
N GLN A 92 -2.70 -6.70 -12.86
CA GLN A 92 -2.27 -6.60 -14.26
C GLN A 92 -0.88 -5.94 -14.29
N SER A 93 0.12 -6.63 -14.84
CA SER A 93 1.58 -6.30 -14.84
C SER A 93 2.42 -6.78 -13.64
N LEU A 94 1.86 -7.51 -12.67
CA LEU A 94 2.65 -8.12 -11.60
C LEU A 94 3.05 -9.56 -11.94
N THR A 95 4.31 -9.91 -11.71
CA THR A 95 4.76 -11.31 -11.72
C THR A 95 4.44 -11.95 -10.37
N LEU A 96 3.59 -12.98 -10.36
CA LEU A 96 3.12 -13.66 -9.15
C LEU A 96 3.47 -15.15 -9.22
N SER A 97 4.28 -15.64 -8.26
CA SER A 97 4.70 -17.05 -8.25
C SER A 97 3.60 -18.02 -7.84
N ARG A 98 2.72 -17.61 -6.92
CA ARG A 98 1.55 -18.37 -6.45
C ARG A 98 0.40 -17.41 -6.22
N THR A 99 -0.79 -17.77 -6.68
CA THR A 99 -2.01 -16.96 -6.52
C THR A 99 -3.21 -17.85 -6.22
N VAL A 100 -4.20 -17.27 -5.55
CA VAL A 100 -5.51 -17.87 -5.34
C VAL A 100 -6.53 -16.88 -5.89
N LEU A 101 -7.48 -17.38 -6.68
CA LEU A 101 -8.55 -16.57 -7.26
C LEU A 101 -9.82 -16.76 -6.42
N ASP A 102 -10.38 -15.66 -5.94
CA ASP A 102 -11.68 -15.65 -5.27
C ASP A 102 -12.79 -15.45 -6.31
N LEU A 103 -13.58 -16.49 -6.57
CA LEU A 103 -14.65 -16.51 -7.58
C LEU A 103 -16.04 -16.23 -7.00
N ARG A 104 -16.14 -15.81 -5.74
CA ARG A 104 -17.45 -15.64 -5.05
C ARG A 104 -18.30 -14.50 -5.59
N THR A 105 -17.75 -13.64 -6.43
CA THR A 105 -18.44 -12.50 -7.02
C THR A 105 -18.45 -12.65 -8.53
N ASP A 106 -19.62 -12.67 -9.14
CA ASP A 106 -19.76 -12.65 -10.60
C ASP A 106 -19.09 -11.40 -11.19
N PRO A 107 -18.35 -11.55 -12.30
CA PRO A 107 -17.82 -10.40 -13.02
C PRO A 107 -18.99 -9.64 -13.65
N ILE A 108 -19.27 -8.43 -13.14
CA ILE A 108 -20.16 -7.45 -13.78
C ILE A 108 -19.54 -6.96 -15.08
#